data_AF-A0A347ZSM1-F1
#
_entry.id   AF-A0A347ZSM1-F1
#
_cell.length_a   1.000
_cell.length_b   1.000
_cell.length_c   1.000
_cell.angle_alpha   90.00
_cell.angle_beta   90.00
_cell.angle_gamma   90.00
#
_symmetry.space_group_name_H-M   'P 1'
#
loop_
_entity.id
_entity.type
_entity.pdbx_description
1 polymer ?
#
loop_
_entity_poly.entity_id
_entity_poly.type
_entity_poly.pdbx_seq_one_letter_code
_entity_poly.pdbx_strand_id
1 'polypeptide(L)'
;MSRTKFGLLVTSLLLIISLACSVSINSGGEQTSVPSEAEQTLSAIYAGYTAEALAQPVQEEPSAEEPAAEQVPAAPEITHTTIPGNPGSPDQEKDEIDTSNTAADRLALGDSFRLGNFERPFTQDSMVYKQENDLFYLELSEDDDFYIFSLELIGPGEDGTLSAHYGIEFDSDKDGRGDVLLWAKGGNHPDWTIEDVMVLRDSNDDVGGSSPVVPDSRDGDGYDEVLFSADVLDDPDAAWQRIDPNDSNTIQLAIKKGLIDEGRFFWKGWADSGVADPSKFDYNDSYSEEQAGSPNKNSSLYPVEQLNLMDSTCWVAYNFEASGKELGGCYQLAPEPTKKPPTQTPCSGTCNTGTSQRCCTCSGWHWTADGCRLIPPS
;
A
#
# COMPACT_ATOMS: atom_id res chain seq x y z
N MET A 1 -28.45 -36.01 42.12
CA MET A 1 -28.90 -36.57 40.82
C MET A 1 -27.68 -36.93 40.00
N SER A 2 -27.61 -38.15 39.46
CA SER A 2 -26.45 -38.66 38.70
C SER A 2 -26.08 -37.75 37.53
N ARG A 3 -24.77 -37.55 37.28
CA ARG A 3 -24.21 -36.76 36.17
C ARG A 3 -24.75 -37.17 34.78
N THR A 4 -25.27 -38.39 34.65
CA THR A 4 -25.97 -38.88 33.44
C THR A 4 -27.36 -38.27 33.21
N LYS A 5 -28.02 -37.71 34.24
CA LYS A 5 -29.37 -37.10 34.11
C LYS A 5 -29.34 -35.61 33.73
N PHE A 6 -28.22 -34.92 33.94
CA PHE A 6 -28.05 -33.52 33.51
C PHE A 6 -27.69 -33.42 32.03
N GLY A 7 -26.89 -34.38 31.53
CA GLY A 7 -26.51 -34.46 30.10
C GLY A 7 -27.69 -34.74 29.16
N LEU A 8 -28.69 -35.53 29.58
CA LEU A 8 -29.86 -35.88 28.76
C LEU A 8 -30.87 -34.74 28.61
N LEU A 9 -30.91 -33.81 29.57
CA LEU A 9 -31.84 -32.69 29.59
C LEU A 9 -31.32 -31.50 28.75
N VAL A 10 -30.00 -31.29 28.73
CA VAL A 10 -29.36 -30.25 27.90
C VAL A 10 -29.29 -30.67 26.43
N THR A 11 -29.11 -31.96 26.12
CA THR A 11 -29.15 -32.48 24.74
C THR A 11 -30.56 -32.51 24.13
N SER A 12 -31.61 -32.70 24.94
CA SER A 12 -33.00 -32.62 24.44
C SER A 12 -33.48 -31.20 24.13
N LEU A 13 -32.90 -30.17 24.77
CA LEU A 13 -33.29 -28.77 24.56
C LEU A 13 -32.59 -28.15 23.33
N LEU A 14 -31.37 -28.59 23.00
CA LEU A 14 -30.62 -28.14 21.82
C LEU A 14 -31.10 -28.79 20.51
N LEU A 15 -31.77 -29.94 20.56
CA LEU A 15 -32.29 -30.62 19.37
C LEU A 15 -33.66 -30.10 18.89
N ILE A 16 -34.37 -29.32 19.72
CA ILE A 16 -35.67 -28.73 19.37
C ILE A 16 -35.49 -27.38 18.65
N ILE A 17 -34.36 -26.70 18.86
CA ILE A 17 -34.06 -25.40 18.23
C ILE A 17 -33.52 -25.57 16.79
N SER A 18 -32.96 -26.74 16.45
CA SER A 18 -32.40 -27.02 15.11
C SER A 18 -33.40 -27.56 14.08
N LEU A 19 -34.66 -27.84 14.46
CA LEU A 19 -35.70 -28.31 13.53
C LEU A 19 -36.64 -27.22 13.00
N ALA A 20 -36.45 -25.95 13.37
CA ALA A 20 -37.38 -24.87 13.01
C ALA A 20 -36.98 -24.01 11.78
N CYS A 21 -35.83 -24.23 11.14
CA CYS A 21 -35.34 -23.32 10.09
C CYS A 21 -34.85 -23.95 8.78
N SER A 22 -35.24 -25.18 8.42
CA SER A 22 -34.95 -25.67 7.05
C SER A 22 -35.89 -26.80 6.60
N VAL A 23 -37.14 -26.44 6.31
CA VAL A 23 -37.97 -27.24 5.40
C VAL A 23 -38.35 -26.35 4.22
N SER A 24 -37.46 -26.30 3.23
CA SER A 24 -37.81 -25.94 1.85
C SER A 24 -37.94 -27.23 1.06
N ILE A 25 -39.16 -27.76 1.00
CA ILE A 25 -39.57 -28.67 -0.07
C ILE A 25 -40.21 -27.76 -1.12
N ASN A 26 -39.61 -27.66 -2.30
CA ASN A 26 -40.39 -27.28 -3.47
C ASN A 26 -40.05 -28.19 -4.65
N SER A 27 -41.00 -29.07 -4.94
CA SER A 27 -41.16 -29.74 -6.22
C SER A 27 -41.65 -28.73 -7.25
N GLY A 28 -41.20 -28.86 -8.49
CA GLY A 28 -41.70 -28.05 -9.60
C GLY A 28 -43.21 -28.18 -9.79
N GLY A 29 -43.85 -27.09 -10.18
CA GLY A 29 -45.25 -27.03 -10.56
C GLY A 29 -45.78 -25.60 -10.61
N GLU A 30 -45.91 -25.06 -11.81
CA GLU A 30 -46.48 -23.76 -12.16
C GLU A 30 -47.94 -23.65 -11.66
N GLN A 31 -48.22 -22.74 -10.71
CA GLN A 31 -49.58 -22.32 -10.37
C GLN A 31 -49.62 -20.82 -10.05
N THR A 32 -50.55 -20.14 -10.73
CA THR A 32 -50.93 -18.74 -10.63
C THR A 32 -51.25 -18.36 -9.18
N SER A 33 -50.53 -17.41 -8.60
CA SER A 33 -50.78 -16.90 -7.25
C SER A 33 -51.95 -15.92 -7.24
N VAL A 34 -53.01 -16.28 -6.49
CA VAL A 34 -54.04 -15.33 -6.06
C VAL A 34 -53.46 -14.54 -4.88
N PRO A 35 -53.49 -13.20 -4.88
CA PRO A 35 -52.93 -12.40 -3.78
C PRO A 35 -53.72 -12.64 -2.49
N SER A 36 -52.98 -12.72 -1.39
CA SER A 36 -53.51 -13.03 -0.07
C SER A 36 -54.46 -11.93 0.45
N GLU A 37 -55.36 -12.27 1.36
CA GLU A 37 -56.27 -11.29 1.99
C GLU A 37 -55.50 -10.12 2.66
N ALA A 38 -54.26 -10.36 3.09
CA ALA A 38 -53.38 -9.33 3.65
C ALA A 38 -52.91 -8.31 2.58
N GLU A 39 -52.60 -8.76 1.36
CA GLU A 39 -52.18 -7.89 0.25
C GLU A 39 -53.36 -7.08 -0.32
N GLN A 40 -54.57 -7.66 -0.32
CA GLN A 40 -55.79 -6.94 -0.69
C GLN A 40 -56.17 -5.89 0.36
N THR A 41 -55.94 -6.18 1.64
CA THR A 41 -56.17 -5.22 2.72
C THR A 41 -55.16 -4.07 2.67
N LEU A 42 -53.89 -4.35 2.37
CA LEU A 42 -52.86 -3.31 2.27
C LEU A 42 -53.10 -2.37 1.07
N SER A 43 -53.50 -2.91 -0.09
CA SER A 43 -53.81 -2.11 -1.28
C SER A 43 -55.07 -1.24 -1.11
N ALA A 44 -56.09 -1.73 -0.40
CA ALA A 44 -57.27 -0.94 -0.05
C ALA A 44 -56.96 0.21 0.94
N ILE A 45 -56.05 -0.01 1.88
CA ILE A 45 -55.58 1.02 2.80
C ILE A 45 -54.83 2.13 2.04
N TYR A 46 -53.92 1.77 1.13
CA TYR A 46 -53.18 2.75 0.32
C TYR A 46 -54.11 3.58 -0.58
N ALA A 47 -55.12 2.96 -1.21
CA ALA A 47 -56.11 3.68 -2.02
C ALA A 47 -56.99 4.63 -1.19
N GLY A 48 -57.29 4.29 0.06
CA GLY A 48 -58.00 5.16 1.00
C GLY A 48 -57.19 6.42 1.35
N TYR A 49 -55.92 6.27 1.70
CA TYR A 49 -55.02 7.40 2.00
C TYR A 49 -54.85 8.36 0.82
N THR A 50 -54.90 7.87 -0.43
CA THR A 50 -54.76 8.74 -1.61
C THR A 50 -56.03 9.53 -1.92
N ALA A 51 -57.21 9.00 -1.61
CA ALA A 51 -58.50 9.67 -1.84
C ALA A 51 -58.80 10.73 -0.76
N GLU A 52 -58.38 10.49 0.49
CA GLU A 52 -58.61 11.43 1.61
C GLU A 52 -57.65 12.64 1.56
N ALA A 53 -56.44 12.48 1.02
CA ALA A 53 -55.49 13.57 0.81
C ALA A 53 -55.92 14.55 -0.30
N LEU A 54 -56.77 14.12 -1.25
CA LEU A 54 -57.25 14.95 -2.37
C LEU A 54 -58.57 15.68 -2.07
N ALA A 55 -59.21 15.42 -0.92
CA ALA A 55 -60.55 15.93 -0.59
C ALA A 55 -60.58 17.01 0.50
N GLN A 56 -59.43 17.48 1.00
CA GLN A 56 -59.41 18.56 1.99
C GLN A 56 -59.63 19.94 1.33
N PRO A 57 -60.58 20.76 1.82
CA PRO A 57 -60.75 22.12 1.34
C PRO A 57 -59.60 22.99 1.85
N VAL A 58 -59.00 23.76 0.93
CA VAL A 58 -57.97 24.76 1.24
C VAL A 58 -58.57 25.81 2.17
N GLN A 59 -58.14 25.81 3.44
CA GLN A 59 -58.35 26.94 4.35
C GLN A 59 -57.27 27.98 4.08
N GLU A 60 -57.70 29.18 3.73
CA GLU A 60 -56.84 30.35 3.54
C GLU A 60 -56.44 30.87 4.94
N GLU A 61 -55.29 30.42 5.43
CA GLU A 61 -54.64 30.98 6.62
C GLU A 61 -53.96 32.32 6.28
N PRO A 62 -53.90 33.28 7.21
CA PRO A 62 -53.24 34.55 6.96
C PRO A 62 -51.74 34.31 6.79
N SER A 63 -51.22 34.76 5.64
CA SER A 63 -49.81 34.73 5.24
C SER A 63 -48.87 35.13 6.38
N ALA A 64 -48.26 34.14 7.02
CA ALA A 64 -47.00 34.34 7.72
C ALA A 64 -45.93 34.53 6.66
N GLU A 65 -45.25 35.68 6.68
CA GLU A 65 -44.08 35.96 5.86
C GLU A 65 -43.06 34.84 6.10
N GLU A 66 -42.88 33.99 5.08
CA GLU A 66 -41.83 32.98 5.04
C GLU A 66 -40.49 33.70 5.22
N PRO A 67 -39.64 33.32 6.20
CA PRO A 67 -38.33 33.92 6.30
C PRO A 67 -37.62 33.60 4.99
N ALA A 68 -37.21 34.65 4.28
CA ALA A 68 -36.45 34.55 3.04
C ALA A 68 -35.35 33.50 3.24
N ALA A 69 -35.35 32.46 2.42
CA ALA A 69 -34.30 31.46 2.41
C ALA A 69 -32.96 32.21 2.33
N GLU A 70 -32.21 32.16 3.42
CA GLU A 70 -30.90 32.77 3.52
C GLU A 70 -30.05 32.10 2.44
N GLN A 71 -29.67 32.86 1.41
CA GLN A 71 -28.84 32.36 0.34
C GLN A 71 -27.54 31.91 0.98
N VAL A 72 -27.28 30.60 1.01
CA VAL A 72 -25.98 30.07 1.40
C VAL A 72 -24.96 30.78 0.50
N PRO A 73 -23.98 31.49 1.07
CA PRO A 73 -22.95 32.13 0.27
C PRO A 73 -22.33 31.09 -0.66
N ALA A 74 -22.24 31.39 -1.95
CA ALA A 74 -21.47 30.55 -2.87
C ALA A 74 -20.07 30.37 -2.29
N ALA A 75 -19.58 29.13 -2.27
CA ALA A 75 -18.21 28.85 -1.85
C ALA A 75 -17.24 29.73 -2.66
N PRO A 76 -16.19 30.30 -2.04
CA PRO A 76 -15.23 31.10 -2.76
C PRO A 76 -14.64 30.28 -3.91
N GLU A 77 -14.61 30.86 -5.11
CA GLU A 77 -13.99 30.24 -6.29
C GLU A 77 -12.47 30.23 -6.11
N ILE A 78 -11.86 29.05 -6.08
CA ILE A 78 -10.40 28.89 -5.99
C ILE A 78 -9.79 29.37 -7.31
N THR A 79 -8.91 30.36 -7.23
CA THR A 79 -8.22 30.89 -8.42
C THR A 79 -6.80 30.33 -8.46
N HIS A 80 -6.52 29.53 -9.48
CA HIS A 80 -5.21 28.95 -9.71
C HIS A 80 -4.35 29.87 -10.58
N THR A 81 -3.08 30.02 -10.21
CA THR A 81 -2.10 30.85 -10.92
C THR A 81 -1.07 30.03 -11.67
N THR A 82 -0.73 28.87 -11.13
CA THR A 82 0.28 27.96 -11.65
C THR A 82 -0.29 26.54 -11.66
N ILE A 83 -0.36 25.93 -12.83
CA ILE A 83 -0.88 24.57 -13.05
C ILE A 83 0.24 23.76 -13.71
N PRO A 84 0.47 22.50 -13.33
CA PRO A 84 1.54 21.69 -13.91
C PRO A 84 1.38 21.52 -15.44
N GLY A 85 2.52 21.43 -16.13
CA GLY A 85 2.55 21.06 -17.54
C GLY A 85 2.17 19.60 -17.79
N ASN A 86 2.31 19.16 -19.04
CA ASN A 86 2.40 17.73 -19.32
C ASN A 86 3.81 17.26 -18.96
N PRO A 87 3.98 16.03 -18.41
CA PRO A 87 5.29 15.43 -18.21
C PRO A 87 6.14 15.50 -19.49
N GLY A 88 7.42 15.87 -19.31
CA GLY A 88 8.42 15.87 -20.37
C GLY A 88 9.03 14.48 -20.59
N SER A 89 10.26 14.46 -21.08
CA SER A 89 11.08 13.25 -20.92
C SER A 89 11.37 13.00 -19.44
N PRO A 90 11.35 11.73 -18.98
CA PRO A 90 11.70 11.42 -17.60
C PRO A 90 13.16 11.74 -17.32
N ASP A 91 13.42 12.36 -16.16
CA ASP A 91 14.75 12.53 -15.59
C ASP A 91 15.21 11.29 -14.84
N GLN A 92 14.25 10.54 -14.28
CA GLN A 92 14.44 9.24 -13.63
C GLN A 92 13.29 8.31 -13.98
N GLU A 93 13.61 7.01 -14.02
CA GLU A 93 12.71 5.92 -14.37
C GLU A 93 12.90 4.79 -13.36
N LYS A 94 11.83 4.08 -13.01
CA LYS A 94 11.87 2.93 -12.10
C LYS A 94 10.91 1.83 -12.56
N ASP A 95 11.48 0.69 -12.96
CA ASP A 95 10.74 -0.55 -13.20
C ASP A 95 10.37 -1.22 -11.88
N GLU A 96 9.13 -1.69 -11.75
CA GLU A 96 8.68 -2.52 -10.62
C GLU A 96 8.46 -3.98 -10.99
N ILE A 97 8.14 -4.79 -9.98
CA ILE A 97 7.86 -6.21 -10.17
C ILE A 97 6.42 -6.37 -10.66
N ASP A 98 6.27 -6.91 -11.87
CA ASP A 98 4.95 -7.21 -12.40
C ASP A 98 4.33 -8.45 -11.72
N THR A 99 3.57 -8.22 -10.64
CA THR A 99 2.87 -9.26 -9.88
C THR A 99 1.70 -9.87 -10.64
N SER A 100 1.20 -9.23 -11.71
CA SER A 100 0.17 -9.82 -12.58
C SER A 100 0.59 -11.18 -13.17
N ASN A 101 1.90 -11.37 -13.38
CA ASN A 101 2.48 -12.64 -13.85
C ASN A 101 2.34 -13.79 -12.84
N THR A 102 2.25 -13.49 -11.55
CA THR A 102 2.13 -14.47 -10.47
C THR A 102 0.78 -14.43 -9.75
N ALA A 103 -0.08 -13.47 -10.08
CA ALA A 103 -1.39 -13.28 -9.47
C ALA A 103 -2.30 -14.52 -9.54
N ALA A 104 -2.29 -15.26 -10.66
CA ALA A 104 -3.04 -16.51 -10.80
C ALA A 104 -2.61 -17.59 -9.79
N ASP A 105 -1.32 -17.56 -9.40
CA ASP A 105 -0.74 -18.39 -8.36
C ASP A 105 -0.88 -17.77 -6.97
N ARG A 106 -1.62 -16.66 -6.78
CA ARG A 106 -1.88 -16.03 -5.48
C ARG A 106 -0.59 -15.80 -4.67
N LEU A 107 0.42 -15.24 -5.33
CA LEU A 107 1.68 -14.90 -4.71
C LEU A 107 2.26 -13.65 -5.37
N ALA A 108 3.07 -12.91 -4.61
CA ALA A 108 3.90 -11.82 -5.09
C ALA A 108 5.38 -12.11 -4.79
N LEU A 109 6.27 -11.45 -5.52
CA LEU A 109 7.72 -11.51 -5.34
C LEU A 109 8.23 -10.10 -5.02
N GLY A 110 9.30 -9.97 -4.24
CA GLY A 110 9.85 -8.65 -3.91
C GLY A 110 9.38 -8.04 -2.60
N ASP A 111 8.29 -8.56 -2.03
CA ASP A 111 7.83 -8.15 -0.70
C ASP A 111 8.93 -8.31 0.37
N SER A 112 9.16 -7.23 1.09
CA SER A 112 10.08 -7.15 2.21
C SER A 112 9.48 -6.31 3.32
N PHE A 113 8.65 -6.95 4.16
CA PHE A 113 8.10 -6.36 5.37
C PHE A 113 9.17 -5.63 6.22
N ARG A 114 10.32 -6.28 6.41
CA ARG A 114 11.42 -5.71 7.22
C ARG A 114 12.02 -4.44 6.62
N LEU A 115 11.95 -4.25 5.31
CA LEU A 115 12.51 -3.08 4.64
C LEU A 115 11.42 -2.06 4.24
N GLY A 116 10.18 -2.27 4.68
CA GLY A 116 9.06 -1.41 4.30
C GLY A 116 8.75 -1.42 2.80
N ASN A 117 9.30 -2.36 2.01
CA ASN A 117 9.03 -2.48 0.58
C ASN A 117 7.92 -3.52 0.41
N PHE A 118 6.70 -3.08 0.11
CA PHE A 118 5.53 -3.94 0.05
C PHE A 118 5.19 -4.30 -1.38
N GLU A 119 4.94 -5.59 -1.61
CA GLU A 119 4.40 -6.11 -2.87
C GLU A 119 3.17 -6.95 -2.53
N ARG A 120 2.04 -6.28 -2.27
CA ARG A 120 0.84 -6.88 -1.69
C ARG A 120 -0.46 -6.44 -2.38
N PRO A 121 -0.57 -6.48 -3.74
CA PRO A 121 -1.78 -6.10 -4.47
C PRO A 121 -2.88 -7.16 -4.37
N PHE A 122 -3.15 -7.67 -3.16
CA PHE A 122 -4.06 -8.76 -2.89
C PHE A 122 -4.98 -8.41 -1.72
N THR A 123 -6.23 -8.85 -1.77
CA THR A 123 -7.14 -8.82 -0.61
C THR A 123 -6.63 -9.73 0.51
N GLN A 124 -6.84 -9.33 1.76
CA GLN A 124 -6.71 -10.22 2.93
C GLN A 124 -7.44 -11.56 2.74
N ASP A 125 -6.88 -12.65 3.31
CA ASP A 125 -7.37 -14.04 3.30
C ASP A 125 -7.45 -14.71 1.92
N SER A 126 -8.25 -14.15 1.00
CA SER A 126 -8.56 -14.78 -0.28
C SER A 126 -7.48 -14.63 -1.33
N MET A 127 -6.52 -13.71 -1.13
CA MET A 127 -5.48 -13.35 -2.08
C MET A 127 -6.06 -13.04 -3.48
N VAL A 128 -7.16 -12.28 -3.53
CA VAL A 128 -7.74 -11.79 -4.79
C VAL A 128 -6.92 -10.59 -5.22
N TYR A 129 -6.34 -10.69 -6.41
CA TYR A 129 -5.48 -9.67 -6.99
C TYR A 129 -6.25 -8.39 -7.37
N LYS A 130 -5.63 -7.23 -7.15
CA LYS A 130 -6.15 -5.89 -7.47
C LYS A 130 -5.09 -5.09 -8.22
N GLN A 131 -5.29 -4.95 -9.52
CA GLN A 131 -4.35 -4.32 -10.45
C GLN A 131 -4.17 -2.82 -10.22
N GLU A 132 -5.17 -2.15 -9.64
CA GLU A 132 -5.14 -0.73 -9.28
C GLU A 132 -4.20 -0.43 -8.09
N ASN A 133 -3.71 -1.49 -7.44
CA ASN A 133 -2.77 -1.47 -6.32
C ASN A 133 -1.41 -2.09 -6.69
N ASP A 134 -1.14 -2.39 -7.97
CA ASP A 134 0.09 -3.04 -8.44
C ASP A 134 0.85 -2.04 -9.33
N LEU A 135 1.94 -1.49 -8.80
CA LEU A 135 2.80 -0.54 -9.49
C LEU A 135 3.63 -1.29 -10.52
N PHE A 136 3.58 -0.83 -11.77
CA PHE A 136 4.34 -1.44 -12.85
C PHE A 136 5.60 -0.65 -13.19
N TYR A 137 5.46 0.67 -13.29
CA TYR A 137 6.53 1.55 -13.74
C TYR A 137 6.30 2.97 -13.24
N LEU A 138 7.39 3.65 -12.85
CA LEU A 138 7.32 5.02 -12.37
C LEU A 138 8.31 5.91 -13.10
N GLU A 139 7.88 7.13 -13.39
CA GLU A 139 8.71 8.19 -13.98
C GLU A 139 8.69 9.43 -13.11
N LEU A 140 9.83 10.10 -13.02
CA LEU A 140 9.95 11.45 -12.48
C LEU A 140 10.42 12.37 -13.62
N SER A 141 9.63 13.40 -13.88
CA SER A 141 9.97 14.53 -14.75
C SER A 141 9.76 15.85 -14.02
N GLU A 142 10.22 16.95 -14.58
CA GLU A 142 10.00 18.27 -14.00
C GLU A 142 9.66 19.34 -15.05
N ASP A 143 8.92 20.36 -14.62
CA ASP A 143 8.80 21.63 -15.34
C ASP A 143 9.45 22.76 -14.52
N ASP A 144 9.16 24.03 -14.82
CA ASP A 144 9.77 25.16 -14.09
C ASP A 144 9.34 25.21 -12.61
N ASP A 145 8.14 24.74 -12.27
CA ASP A 145 7.49 24.92 -10.97
C ASP A 145 7.26 23.61 -10.19
N PHE A 146 7.16 22.47 -10.88
CA PHE A 146 6.76 21.18 -10.30
C PHE A 146 7.74 20.05 -10.56
N TYR A 147 7.83 19.13 -9.60
CA TYR A 147 8.14 17.73 -9.86
C TYR A 147 6.86 17.01 -10.25
N ILE A 148 6.90 16.22 -11.32
CA ILE A 148 5.76 15.47 -11.84
C ILE A 148 6.12 14.00 -11.91
N PHE A 149 5.40 13.20 -11.14
CA PHE A 149 5.55 11.76 -11.06
C PHE A 149 4.42 11.08 -11.84
N SER A 150 4.77 10.19 -12.75
CA SER A 150 3.82 9.31 -13.43
C SER A 150 3.94 7.92 -12.82
N LEU A 151 2.87 7.41 -12.24
CA LEU A 151 2.78 6.07 -11.67
C LEU A 151 1.91 5.25 -12.62
N GLU A 152 2.52 4.36 -13.39
CA GLU A 152 1.83 3.37 -14.21
C GLU A 152 1.49 2.15 -13.35
N LEU A 153 0.21 1.81 -13.30
CA LEU A 153 -0.32 0.62 -12.64
C LEU A 153 -0.53 -0.48 -13.68
N ILE A 154 -0.63 -1.74 -13.24
CA ILE A 154 -1.04 -2.83 -14.14
C ILE A 154 -2.40 -2.54 -14.78
N GLY A 155 -3.30 -1.88 -14.07
CA GLY A 155 -4.51 -1.30 -14.65
C GLY A 155 -5.52 -0.77 -13.64
N PRO A 156 -6.65 -0.24 -14.10
CA PRO A 156 -7.71 0.27 -13.23
C PRO A 156 -8.48 -0.85 -12.52
N GLY A 157 -9.22 -0.52 -11.47
CA GLY A 157 -10.08 -1.46 -10.76
C GLY A 157 -11.24 -1.97 -11.61
N GLU A 158 -12.08 -2.83 -11.01
CA GLU A 158 -13.22 -3.45 -11.69
C GLU A 158 -14.24 -2.44 -12.25
N ASP A 159 -14.30 -1.23 -11.68
CA ASP A 159 -15.14 -0.13 -12.14
C ASP A 159 -14.50 0.72 -13.25
N GLY A 160 -13.27 0.38 -13.66
CA GLY A 160 -12.52 1.09 -14.68
C GLY A 160 -11.82 2.35 -14.18
N THR A 161 -11.64 2.52 -12.87
CA THR A 161 -10.95 3.68 -12.27
C THR A 161 -9.72 3.29 -11.46
N LEU A 162 -8.76 4.20 -11.35
CA LEU A 162 -7.65 4.11 -10.39
C LEU A 162 -8.12 4.70 -9.06
N SER A 163 -8.73 3.88 -8.20
CA SER A 163 -9.41 4.33 -6.98
C SER A 163 -8.61 4.19 -5.69
N ALA A 164 -7.37 3.69 -5.76
CA ALA A 164 -6.49 3.58 -4.59
C ALA A 164 -6.04 4.98 -4.14
N HIS A 165 -5.37 5.05 -3.00
CA HIS A 165 -4.52 6.19 -2.73
C HIS A 165 -3.16 5.98 -3.39
N TYR A 166 -2.65 7.02 -4.01
CA TYR A 166 -1.36 7.02 -4.67
C TYR A 166 -0.50 8.10 -4.04
N GLY A 167 0.80 7.84 -3.92
CA GLY A 167 1.66 8.79 -3.27
C GLY A 167 3.11 8.72 -3.64
N ILE A 168 3.79 9.82 -3.33
CA ILE A 168 5.23 9.95 -3.39
C ILE A 168 5.72 10.41 -2.02
N GLU A 169 6.54 9.56 -1.41
CA GLU A 169 7.30 9.86 -0.22
C GLU A 169 8.63 10.49 -0.61
N PHE A 170 9.08 11.51 0.12
CA PHE A 170 10.34 12.21 -0.12
C PHE A 170 11.21 12.17 1.13
N ASP A 171 12.43 11.65 1.00
CA ASP A 171 13.49 11.74 2.00
C ASP A 171 14.54 12.74 1.49
N SER A 172 14.43 13.96 1.99
CA SER A 172 15.22 15.13 1.58
C SER A 172 16.56 15.19 2.31
N ASP A 173 16.64 14.72 3.56
CA ASP A 173 17.88 14.76 4.35
C ASP A 173 18.76 13.50 4.20
N LYS A 174 18.21 12.45 3.57
CA LYS A 174 18.84 11.19 3.12
C LYS A 174 19.17 10.24 4.26
N ASP A 175 18.36 10.23 5.30
CA ASP A 175 18.55 9.37 6.46
C ASP A 175 17.78 8.02 6.38
N GLY A 176 16.92 7.88 5.36
CA GLY A 176 16.07 6.71 5.12
C GLY A 176 14.65 6.84 5.66
N ARG A 177 14.24 8.01 6.16
CA ARG A 177 12.88 8.37 6.58
C ARG A 177 12.30 9.45 5.67
N GLY A 178 11.01 9.35 5.35
CA GLY A 178 10.36 10.39 4.57
C GLY A 178 10.06 11.65 5.38
N ASP A 179 10.42 12.81 4.85
CA ASP A 179 10.12 14.14 5.40
C ASP A 179 8.79 14.70 4.91
N VAL A 180 8.43 14.41 3.65
CA VAL A 180 7.23 14.94 2.97
C VAL A 180 6.53 13.81 2.23
N LEU A 181 5.20 13.82 2.27
CA LEU A 181 4.35 12.89 1.53
C LEU A 181 3.37 13.67 0.66
N LEU A 182 3.44 13.44 -0.66
CA LEU A 182 2.35 13.75 -1.57
C LEU A 182 1.39 12.57 -1.58
N TRP A 183 0.15 12.77 -1.14
CA TRP A 183 -0.86 11.73 -1.00
C TRP A 183 -2.15 12.13 -1.71
N ALA A 184 -2.61 11.32 -2.65
CA ALA A 184 -3.83 11.61 -3.39
C ALA A 184 -4.72 10.39 -3.49
N LYS A 185 -6.02 10.55 -3.26
CA LYS A 185 -6.98 9.51 -3.63
C LYS A 185 -7.26 9.62 -5.12
N GLY A 186 -6.97 8.56 -5.86
CA GLY A 186 -7.25 8.53 -7.29
C GLY A 186 -8.74 8.57 -7.60
N GLY A 187 -9.06 8.67 -8.89
CA GLY A 187 -10.43 8.79 -9.36
C GLY A 187 -10.47 8.84 -10.88
N ASN A 188 -11.33 9.70 -11.42
CA ASN A 188 -11.47 9.90 -12.85
C ASN A 188 -11.30 11.38 -13.20
N HIS A 189 -10.06 11.86 -13.12
CA HIS A 189 -9.70 13.26 -13.33
C HIS A 189 -8.79 13.38 -14.57
N PRO A 190 -9.31 13.60 -15.79
CA PRO A 190 -8.47 13.71 -16.99
C PRO A 190 -7.71 15.05 -17.06
N ASP A 191 -8.14 16.04 -16.29
CA ASP A 191 -7.51 17.35 -16.14
C ASP A 191 -6.87 17.46 -14.74
N TRP A 192 -5.83 18.29 -14.61
CA TRP A 192 -5.20 18.57 -13.32
C TRP A 192 -6.23 19.10 -12.31
N THR A 193 -6.28 18.45 -11.15
CA THR A 193 -7.16 18.81 -10.04
C THR A 193 -6.42 18.77 -8.71
N ILE A 194 -6.95 19.50 -7.73
CA ILE A 194 -6.53 19.44 -6.33
C ILE A 194 -7.47 18.59 -5.48
N GLU A 195 -8.56 18.07 -6.07
CA GLU A 195 -9.53 17.22 -5.39
C GLU A 195 -8.83 16.00 -4.81
N ASP A 196 -9.11 15.70 -3.54
CA ASP A 196 -8.53 14.57 -2.79
C ASP A 196 -6.98 14.51 -2.79
N VAL A 197 -6.30 15.63 -2.99
CA VAL A 197 -4.84 15.77 -2.87
C VAL A 197 -4.47 16.36 -1.52
N MET A 198 -3.44 15.80 -0.89
CA MET A 198 -2.81 16.30 0.31
C MET A 198 -1.29 16.33 0.17
N VAL A 199 -0.65 17.34 0.75
CA VAL A 199 0.78 17.31 1.05
C VAL A 199 0.93 17.35 2.55
N LEU A 200 1.66 16.37 3.06
CA LEU A 200 1.89 16.16 4.48
C LEU A 200 3.39 16.22 4.78
N ARG A 201 3.73 16.59 6.00
CA ARG A 201 5.11 16.64 6.50
C ARG A 201 5.21 15.92 7.83
N ASP A 202 6.35 15.29 8.05
CA ASP A 202 6.82 14.90 9.37
C ASP A 202 7.50 16.12 10.02
N SER A 203 6.87 16.67 11.05
CA SER A 203 7.37 17.87 11.72
C SER A 203 8.43 17.59 12.79
N ASN A 204 8.67 16.32 13.14
CA ASN A 204 9.40 15.94 14.34
C ASN A 204 10.46 14.82 14.12
N ASP A 205 10.59 14.29 12.89
CA ASP A 205 11.49 13.19 12.50
C ASP A 205 11.14 11.84 13.17
N ASP A 206 9.84 11.55 13.27
CA ASP A 206 9.30 10.30 13.78
C ASP A 206 8.10 9.71 13.00
N VAL A 207 8.11 9.75 11.65
CA VAL A 207 7.16 8.97 10.82
C VAL A 207 6.94 7.55 11.35
N GLY A 208 8.06 6.84 11.59
CA GLY A 208 8.08 5.47 12.09
C GLY A 208 8.86 5.33 13.39
N GLY A 209 9.39 4.14 13.61
CA GLY A 209 10.18 3.80 14.79
C GLY A 209 11.52 4.55 14.86
N SER A 210 12.31 4.25 15.89
CA SER A 210 13.62 4.88 16.08
C SER A 210 14.69 4.45 15.07
N SER A 211 14.44 3.36 14.35
CA SER A 211 15.32 2.82 13.32
C SER A 211 14.67 3.10 11.97
N PRO A 212 15.24 3.99 11.14
CA PRO A 212 14.70 4.22 9.80
C PRO A 212 14.59 2.90 9.04
N VAL A 213 13.47 2.69 8.34
CA VAL A 213 13.16 1.55 7.48
C VAL A 213 12.94 0.20 8.19
N VAL A 214 13.67 -0.11 9.25
CA VAL A 214 13.66 -1.42 9.91
C VAL A 214 12.75 -1.39 11.12
N PRO A 215 11.76 -2.29 11.21
CA PRO A 215 10.75 -2.20 12.24
C PRO A 215 11.35 -2.41 13.63
N ASP A 216 10.96 -1.58 14.59
CA ASP A 216 11.37 -1.69 15.97
C ASP A 216 10.20 -1.73 16.98
N SER A 217 10.40 -1.23 18.19
CA SER A 217 9.42 -1.34 19.28
C SER A 217 8.74 -0.02 19.62
N ARG A 218 9.14 1.05 18.96
CA ARG A 218 8.46 2.33 19.02
C ARG A 218 7.66 2.52 17.75
N ASP A 219 6.46 3.01 17.96
CA ASP A 219 5.64 3.55 16.89
C ASP A 219 6.00 5.03 16.73
N GLY A 220 6.03 5.49 15.49
CA GLY A 220 6.03 6.91 15.14
C GLY A 220 4.62 7.50 15.16
N ASP A 221 4.47 8.77 14.78
CA ASP A 221 3.15 9.39 14.55
C ASP A 221 2.80 9.61 13.06
N GLY A 222 3.64 9.09 12.17
CA GLY A 222 3.47 9.16 10.73
C GLY A 222 3.72 10.58 10.22
N TYR A 223 2.95 10.98 9.20
CA TYR A 223 2.93 12.39 8.79
C TYR A 223 1.92 13.18 9.62
N ASP A 224 2.40 14.19 10.36
CA ASP A 224 1.66 14.88 11.42
C ASP A 224 1.22 16.32 11.07
N GLU A 225 1.81 16.93 10.04
CA GLU A 225 1.53 18.30 9.60
C GLU A 225 0.93 18.32 8.19
N VAL A 226 -0.23 18.97 8.02
CA VAL A 226 -0.83 19.21 6.69
C VAL A 226 -0.28 20.50 6.10
N LEU A 227 0.50 20.41 5.02
CA LEU A 227 1.01 21.56 4.28
C LEU A 227 0.03 22.05 3.20
N PHE A 228 -0.76 21.14 2.64
CA PHE A 228 -1.74 21.43 1.59
C PHE A 228 -2.88 20.42 1.61
N SER A 229 -4.11 20.90 1.42
CA SER A 229 -5.30 20.10 1.12
C SER A 229 -6.45 21.00 0.65
N ALA A 230 -7.60 20.44 0.30
CA ALA A 230 -8.81 21.22 0.05
C ALA A 230 -9.23 22.14 1.23
N ASP A 231 -8.82 21.81 2.46
CA ASP A 231 -9.08 22.59 3.67
C ASP A 231 -7.90 23.52 4.06
N VAL A 232 -6.73 23.35 3.44
CA VAL A 232 -5.50 24.12 3.69
C VAL A 232 -4.96 24.66 2.36
N LEU A 233 -5.38 25.87 2.01
CA LEU A 233 -5.15 26.52 0.71
C LEU A 233 -4.30 27.79 0.80
N ASP A 234 -3.30 27.80 1.69
CA ASP A 234 -2.34 28.91 1.77
C ASP A 234 -1.57 29.10 0.44
N ASP A 235 -1.31 27.98 -0.25
CA ASP A 235 -0.91 27.92 -1.66
C ASP A 235 -1.86 26.95 -2.40
N PRO A 236 -2.88 27.45 -3.13
CA PRO A 236 -3.85 26.60 -3.82
C PRO A 236 -3.25 25.84 -5.01
N ASP A 237 -2.00 26.11 -5.38
CA ASP A 237 -1.28 25.52 -6.50
C ASP A 237 -0.16 24.58 -6.04
N ALA A 238 -0.14 24.19 -4.76
CA ALA A 238 0.95 23.45 -4.14
C ALA A 238 1.12 22.02 -4.66
N ALA A 239 0.02 21.31 -4.95
CA ALA A 239 0.05 19.96 -5.46
C ALA A 239 -1.21 19.60 -6.24
N TRP A 240 -1.07 18.63 -7.14
CA TRP A 240 -2.08 18.28 -8.13
C TRP A 240 -2.08 16.79 -8.44
N GLN A 241 -3.21 16.28 -8.90
CA GLN A 241 -3.31 14.96 -9.51
C GLN A 241 -4.07 15.01 -10.84
N ARG A 242 -3.86 14.00 -11.69
CA ARG A 242 -4.75 13.63 -12.80
C ARG A 242 -4.48 12.19 -13.24
N ILE A 243 -5.38 11.61 -14.01
CA ILE A 243 -5.14 10.42 -14.83
C ILE A 243 -4.52 10.87 -16.15
N ASP A 244 -3.53 10.16 -16.68
CA ASP A 244 -2.96 10.50 -17.99
C ASP A 244 -4.07 10.43 -19.06
N PRO A 245 -4.33 11.52 -19.81
CA PRO A 245 -5.39 11.55 -20.82
C PRO A 245 -5.17 10.57 -21.98
N ASN A 246 -3.96 10.02 -22.14
CA ASN A 246 -3.59 9.05 -23.16
C ASN A 246 -3.43 7.62 -22.60
N ASP A 247 -3.40 7.47 -21.28
CA ASP A 247 -3.25 6.18 -20.62
C ASP A 247 -4.02 6.12 -19.29
N SER A 248 -5.12 5.37 -19.27
CA SER A 248 -5.96 5.19 -18.08
C SER A 248 -5.30 4.37 -16.97
N ASN A 249 -4.15 3.75 -17.24
CA ASN A 249 -3.37 3.00 -16.25
C ASN A 249 -2.40 3.88 -15.48
N THR A 250 -2.22 5.15 -15.90
CA THR A 250 -1.23 6.04 -15.31
C THR A 250 -1.91 7.16 -14.53
N ILE A 251 -1.57 7.29 -13.25
CA ILE A 251 -1.88 8.48 -12.45
C ILE A 251 -0.65 9.38 -12.40
N GLN A 252 -0.87 10.68 -12.56
CA GLN A 252 0.16 11.70 -12.49
C GLN A 252 -0.05 12.56 -11.25
N LEU A 253 1.00 12.68 -10.45
CA LEU A 253 1.03 13.47 -9.23
C LEU A 253 2.07 14.56 -9.38
N ALA A 254 1.70 15.81 -9.10
CA ALA A 254 2.62 16.93 -9.18
C ALA A 254 2.72 17.65 -7.84
N ILE A 255 3.94 18.01 -7.45
CA ILE A 255 4.22 18.79 -6.24
C ILE A 255 5.14 19.95 -6.58
N LYS A 256 4.82 21.11 -6.05
CA LYS A 256 5.59 22.33 -6.27
C LYS A 256 6.98 22.16 -5.69
N LYS A 257 8.02 22.46 -6.48
CA LYS A 257 9.43 22.23 -6.09
C LYS A 257 9.80 22.94 -4.79
N GLY A 258 9.17 24.08 -4.48
CA GLY A 258 9.41 24.83 -3.25
C GLY A 258 9.01 24.10 -1.96
N LEU A 259 8.30 22.96 -2.05
CA LEU A 259 7.97 22.10 -0.92
C LEU A 259 9.01 21.01 -0.65
N ILE A 260 9.92 20.77 -1.60
CA ILE A 260 10.94 19.71 -1.52
C ILE A 260 12.32 20.37 -1.51
N ASP A 261 13.15 19.99 -0.53
CA ASP A 261 14.42 20.68 -0.33
C ASP A 261 15.51 20.27 -1.33
N GLU A 262 16.36 21.24 -1.68
CA GLU A 262 17.65 21.11 -2.38
C GLU A 262 17.68 20.40 -3.75
N GLY A 263 16.53 20.04 -4.33
CA GLY A 263 16.43 19.35 -5.62
C GLY A 263 17.19 18.02 -5.71
N ARG A 264 17.52 17.44 -4.55
CA ARG A 264 18.23 16.17 -4.38
C ARG A 264 17.63 15.43 -3.19
N PHE A 265 16.98 14.32 -3.45
CA PHE A 265 16.20 13.59 -2.46
C PHE A 265 16.09 12.12 -2.86
N PHE A 266 15.85 11.25 -1.88
CA PHE A 266 15.27 9.96 -2.17
C PHE A 266 13.76 10.11 -2.34
N TRP A 267 13.16 9.28 -3.19
CA TRP A 267 11.72 9.21 -3.32
C TRP A 267 11.23 7.77 -3.41
N LYS A 268 9.98 7.55 -3.00
CA LYS A 268 9.32 6.25 -3.00
C LYS A 268 7.88 6.40 -3.50
N GLY A 269 7.47 5.56 -4.43
CA GLY A 269 6.09 5.53 -4.93
C GLY A 269 5.24 4.55 -4.14
N TRP A 270 3.94 4.85 -4.04
CA TRP A 270 2.97 4.08 -3.28
C TRP A 270 1.64 3.94 -4.05
N ALA A 271 1.02 2.77 -3.94
CA ALA A 271 -0.38 2.53 -4.28
C ALA A 271 -1.05 1.75 -3.12
N ASP A 272 -2.06 2.31 -2.46
CA ASP A 272 -2.62 1.78 -1.22
C ASP A 272 -4.15 1.92 -1.16
N SER A 273 -4.85 0.79 -1.20
CA SER A 273 -6.29 0.67 -0.93
C SER A 273 -6.58 -0.01 0.41
N GLY A 274 -5.53 -0.40 1.14
CA GLY A 274 -5.59 -1.15 2.38
C GLY A 274 -5.62 -0.25 3.60
N VAL A 275 -4.43 0.13 4.09
CA VAL A 275 -4.30 0.94 5.32
C VAL A 275 -4.64 2.39 5.00
N ALA A 276 -4.01 2.94 3.95
CA ALA A 276 -4.22 4.28 3.43
C ALA A 276 -4.32 5.37 4.51
N ASP A 277 -3.45 5.30 5.51
CA ASP A 277 -3.47 6.14 6.70
C ASP A 277 -2.09 6.81 6.88
N PRO A 278 -1.94 8.08 6.45
CA PRO A 278 -0.68 8.81 6.57
C PRO A 278 -0.11 8.89 7.99
N SER A 279 -0.95 8.81 9.03
CA SER A 279 -0.49 8.84 10.43
C SER A 279 0.08 7.50 10.92
N LYS A 280 0.28 6.54 10.01
CA LYS A 280 0.84 5.21 10.29
C LYS A 280 1.94 4.81 9.32
N PHE A 281 2.37 5.73 8.44
CA PHE A 281 3.47 5.47 7.51
C PHE A 281 4.71 4.94 8.25
N ASP A 282 5.58 4.25 7.52
CA ASP A 282 6.38 3.16 8.07
C ASP A 282 5.47 2.08 8.69
N TYR A 283 4.52 1.57 7.89
CA TYR A 283 3.54 0.58 8.33
C TYR A 283 4.17 -0.64 9.03
N ASN A 284 5.40 -1.01 8.68
CA ASN A 284 6.11 -2.09 9.33
C ASN A 284 6.46 -1.83 10.81
N ASP A 285 6.49 -0.58 11.28
CA ASP A 285 6.56 -0.26 12.71
C ASP A 285 5.19 -0.39 13.40
N SER A 286 4.11 -0.03 12.70
CA SER A 286 2.73 -0.07 13.24
C SER A 286 2.13 -1.47 13.35
N TYR A 287 2.65 -2.45 12.60
CA TYR A 287 2.12 -3.80 12.54
C TYR A 287 3.26 -4.81 12.72
N SER A 288 3.07 -5.88 13.49
CA SER A 288 4.02 -7.00 13.48
C SER A 288 3.96 -7.77 12.16
N GLU A 289 5.01 -8.51 11.82
CA GLU A 289 5.01 -9.34 10.60
C GLU A 289 3.86 -10.37 10.62
N GLU A 290 3.49 -10.89 11.80
CA GLU A 290 2.31 -11.76 11.96
C GLU A 290 0.98 -11.03 11.73
N GLN A 291 0.87 -9.76 12.11
CA GLN A 291 -0.31 -8.95 11.84
C GLN A 291 -0.40 -8.55 10.37
N ALA A 292 0.74 -8.31 9.75
CA ALA A 292 0.87 -7.92 8.35
C ALA A 292 0.61 -9.08 7.39
N GLY A 293 0.99 -10.30 7.77
CA GLY A 293 0.94 -11.47 6.90
C GLY A 293 1.99 -11.40 5.78
N SER A 294 1.96 -12.35 4.85
CA SER A 294 2.93 -12.45 3.77
C SER A 294 2.31 -12.88 2.44
N PRO A 295 2.69 -12.25 1.30
CA PRO A 295 2.25 -12.69 -0.02
C PRO A 295 3.01 -13.94 -0.51
N ASN A 296 4.05 -14.38 0.20
CA ASN A 296 4.88 -15.52 -0.19
C ASN A 296 4.32 -16.84 0.36
N LYS A 297 3.87 -17.73 -0.53
CA LYS A 297 3.32 -19.06 -0.18
C LYS A 297 4.25 -19.97 0.63
N ASN A 298 5.56 -19.72 0.64
CA ASN A 298 6.50 -20.48 1.45
C ASN A 298 6.70 -19.92 2.87
N SER A 299 6.13 -18.74 3.16
CA SER A 299 6.13 -18.16 4.49
C SER A 299 5.13 -18.88 5.39
N SER A 300 5.48 -19.06 6.67
CA SER A 300 4.51 -19.50 7.69
C SER A 300 3.44 -18.45 8.00
N LEU A 301 3.64 -17.22 7.51
CA LEU A 301 2.75 -16.07 7.71
C LEU A 301 1.88 -15.79 6.47
N TYR A 302 1.83 -16.70 5.49
CA TYR A 302 0.90 -16.59 4.37
C TYR A 302 -0.54 -16.90 4.82
N PRO A 303 -1.58 -16.19 4.32
CA PRO A 303 -1.57 -15.14 3.27
C PRO A 303 -1.24 -13.72 3.79
N VAL A 304 -1.41 -12.67 2.96
CA VAL A 304 -1.41 -11.29 3.45
C VAL A 304 -2.58 -11.06 4.42
N GLU A 305 -2.36 -10.22 5.43
CA GLU A 305 -3.29 -9.94 6.52
C GLU A 305 -3.61 -8.43 6.59
N GLN A 306 -3.28 -7.73 7.68
CA GLN A 306 -3.66 -6.31 7.85
C GLN A 306 -2.94 -5.38 6.87
N LEU A 307 -1.74 -5.75 6.43
CA LEU A 307 -1.03 -5.07 5.34
C LEU A 307 -1.33 -5.82 4.04
N ASN A 308 -2.43 -5.44 3.40
CA ASN A 308 -2.93 -5.98 2.14
C ASN A 308 -3.36 -4.83 1.22
N LEU A 309 -3.65 -5.12 -0.06
CA LEU A 309 -4.05 -4.13 -1.06
C LEU A 309 -3.10 -2.93 -1.17
N MET A 310 -1.80 -3.19 -1.18
CA MET A 310 -0.80 -2.14 -1.30
C MET A 310 0.45 -2.59 -2.06
N ASP A 311 1.12 -1.62 -2.65
CA ASP A 311 2.40 -1.77 -3.30
C ASP A 311 3.22 -0.49 -3.09
N SER A 312 4.53 -0.66 -2.99
CA SER A 312 5.45 0.44 -2.79
C SER A 312 6.79 0.13 -3.43
N THR A 313 7.39 1.13 -4.06
CA THR A 313 8.74 1.01 -4.60
C THR A 313 9.77 0.89 -3.48
N CYS A 314 11.01 0.56 -3.82
CA CYS A 314 12.17 0.87 -2.98
C CYS A 314 12.53 2.37 -3.07
N TRP A 315 13.42 2.87 -2.19
CA TRP A 315 13.93 4.25 -2.27
C TRP A 315 14.81 4.46 -3.53
N VAL A 316 14.47 5.49 -4.32
CA VAL A 316 15.17 5.89 -5.55
C VAL A 316 15.84 7.24 -5.35
N ALA A 317 17.13 7.35 -5.69
CA ALA A 317 17.85 8.62 -5.59
C ALA A 317 17.56 9.53 -6.79
N TYR A 318 17.28 10.81 -6.55
CA TYR A 318 17.17 11.83 -7.57
C TYR A 318 18.30 12.87 -7.46
N ASN A 319 19.00 13.16 -8.56
CA ASN A 319 20.08 14.15 -8.65
C ASN A 319 21.29 13.93 -7.71
N PHE A 320 21.55 12.70 -7.28
CA PHE A 320 22.83 12.29 -6.67
C PHE A 320 23.10 10.80 -6.86
N GLU A 321 24.34 10.37 -6.62
CA GLU A 321 24.70 8.94 -6.62
C GLU A 321 24.49 8.35 -5.23
N ALA A 322 23.57 7.39 -5.10
CA ALA A 322 23.39 6.62 -3.88
C ALA A 322 24.65 5.81 -3.54
N SER A 323 24.92 5.62 -2.24
CA SER A 323 26.07 4.82 -1.79
C SER A 323 25.88 3.31 -1.99
N GLY A 324 24.63 2.89 -2.21
CA GLY A 324 24.21 1.50 -2.36
C GLY A 324 24.19 0.73 -1.03
N LYS A 325 24.07 1.46 0.08
CA LYS A 325 24.02 0.95 1.47
C LYS A 325 22.78 1.41 2.22
N GLU A 326 21.96 2.22 1.56
CA GLU A 326 20.70 2.72 2.06
C GLU A 326 19.76 1.53 2.26
N LEU A 327 19.22 1.39 3.48
CA LEU A 327 18.21 0.37 3.77
C LEU A 327 16.93 0.76 3.03
N GLY A 328 16.18 -0.22 2.52
CA GLY A 328 14.98 0.03 1.70
C GLY A 328 15.28 0.57 0.29
N GLY A 329 16.51 1.00 0.00
CA GLY A 329 16.91 1.51 -1.32
C GLY A 329 17.00 0.44 -2.41
N CYS A 330 16.78 0.87 -3.65
CA CYS A 330 16.78 0.00 -4.83
C CYS A 330 18.17 -0.55 -5.18
N TYR A 331 19.22 0.19 -4.82
CA TYR A 331 20.59 -0.20 -5.10
C TYR A 331 21.23 -0.80 -3.86
N GLN A 332 21.55 -2.09 -3.91
CA GLN A 332 22.42 -2.71 -2.91
C GLN A 332 23.72 -3.16 -3.59
N LEU A 333 24.85 -2.61 -3.16
CA LEU A 333 26.14 -3.09 -3.63
C LEU A 333 26.29 -4.57 -3.27
N ALA A 334 26.56 -5.42 -4.26
CA ALA A 334 26.88 -6.81 -4.01
C ALA A 334 28.03 -6.87 -3.00
N PRO A 335 27.96 -7.75 -1.98
CA PRO A 335 29.02 -7.87 -1.00
C PRO A 335 30.34 -8.12 -1.73
N GLU A 336 31.36 -7.33 -1.38
CA GLU A 336 32.69 -7.46 -1.99
C GLU A 336 33.10 -8.94 -1.89
N PRO A 337 33.46 -9.60 -3.01
CA PRO A 337 33.72 -11.03 -3.00
C PRO A 337 34.76 -11.31 -1.93
N THR A 338 34.36 -12.07 -0.91
CA THR A 338 35.23 -12.45 0.20
C THR A 338 36.47 -13.04 -0.45
N LYS A 339 37.64 -12.44 -0.18
CA LYS A 339 38.91 -12.92 -0.77
C LYS A 339 38.94 -14.43 -0.62
N LYS A 340 38.87 -15.13 -1.76
CA LYS A 340 38.89 -16.59 -1.79
C LYS A 340 40.09 -17.01 -0.94
N PRO A 341 39.92 -17.90 0.06
CA PRO A 341 41.04 -18.40 0.83
C PRO A 341 42.14 -18.82 -0.16
N PRO A 342 43.41 -18.45 0.07
CA PRO A 342 44.47 -18.71 -0.90
C PRO A 342 44.38 -20.18 -1.33
N THR A 343 44.15 -20.39 -2.62
CA THR A 343 44.07 -21.73 -3.20
C THR A 343 45.32 -22.48 -2.78
N GLN A 344 45.16 -23.53 -1.97
CA GLN A 344 46.29 -24.33 -1.49
C GLN A 344 47.03 -24.88 -2.70
N THR A 345 48.21 -24.34 -3.01
CA THR A 345 49.10 -24.95 -4.01
C THR A 345 49.63 -26.25 -3.39
N PRO A 346 49.31 -27.43 -3.96
CA PRO A 346 49.87 -28.68 -3.46
C PRO A 346 51.40 -28.63 -3.56
N CYS A 347 52.11 -29.00 -2.50
CA CYS A 347 53.57 -29.14 -2.57
C CYS A 347 53.92 -30.10 -3.72
N SER A 348 54.76 -29.65 -4.66
CA SER A 348 55.15 -30.43 -5.83
C SER A 348 55.71 -31.80 -5.41
N GLY A 349 55.09 -32.86 -5.92
CA GLY A 349 55.19 -34.23 -5.42
C GLY A 349 56.46 -35.00 -5.81
N THR A 350 57.65 -34.45 -5.57
CA THR A 350 58.91 -35.20 -5.77
C THR A 350 59.57 -35.67 -4.48
N CYS A 351 59.02 -35.35 -3.31
CA CYS A 351 59.48 -35.86 -2.01
C CYS A 351 58.30 -36.08 -1.06
N ASN A 352 58.31 -37.19 -0.31
CA ASN A 352 57.28 -37.49 0.69
C ASN A 352 57.37 -36.49 1.86
N THR A 353 56.45 -35.53 1.91
CA THR A 353 56.42 -34.43 2.89
C THR A 353 56.10 -34.91 4.32
N GLY A 354 55.59 -36.13 4.49
CA GLY A 354 55.25 -36.68 5.81
C GLY A 354 56.47 -37.09 6.66
N THR A 355 57.64 -37.32 6.05
CA THR A 355 58.76 -37.98 6.75
C THR A 355 60.13 -37.34 6.53
N SER A 356 60.22 -36.21 5.80
CA SER A 356 61.48 -35.51 5.54
C SER A 356 61.41 -34.03 5.89
N GLN A 357 62.18 -33.61 6.90
CA GLN A 357 62.31 -32.19 7.29
C GLN A 357 62.84 -31.32 6.16
N ARG A 358 63.74 -31.86 5.33
CA ARG A 358 64.31 -31.13 4.19
C ARG A 358 63.29 -30.82 3.11
N CYS A 359 62.16 -31.52 3.10
CA CYS A 359 61.07 -31.34 2.15
C CYS A 359 59.95 -30.44 2.69
N CYS A 360 60.09 -29.91 3.91
CA CYS A 360 59.16 -28.99 4.54
C CYS A 360 59.58 -27.53 4.30
N THR A 361 59.61 -27.12 3.03
CA THR A 361 60.06 -25.79 2.60
C THR A 361 58.96 -24.96 1.93
N CYS A 362 57.74 -25.50 1.85
CA CYS A 362 56.56 -24.80 1.31
C CYS A 362 56.11 -23.69 2.28
N SER A 363 55.67 -22.55 1.73
CA SER A 363 55.14 -21.44 2.53
C SER A 363 53.92 -21.88 3.37
N GLY A 364 53.90 -21.55 4.66
CA GLY A 364 52.84 -21.93 5.61
C GLY A 364 52.95 -23.35 6.22
N TRP A 365 53.92 -24.15 5.77
CA TRP A 365 54.16 -25.49 6.30
C TRP A 365 55.36 -25.49 7.26
N HIS A 366 55.20 -26.15 8.39
CA HIS A 366 56.19 -26.23 9.46
C HIS A 366 56.49 -27.68 9.82
N TRP A 367 57.75 -27.95 10.14
CA TRP A 367 58.17 -29.28 10.59
C TRP A 367 57.82 -29.48 12.06
N THR A 368 57.08 -30.54 12.35
CA THR A 368 56.67 -30.94 13.70
C THR A 368 57.21 -32.34 14.04
N ALA A 369 57.02 -32.78 15.29
CA ALA A 369 57.41 -34.13 15.70
C ALA A 369 56.72 -35.23 14.88
N ASP A 370 55.53 -34.95 14.34
CA ASP A 370 54.72 -35.87 13.55
C ASP A 370 54.86 -35.65 12.03
N GLY A 371 55.89 -34.91 11.61
CA GLY A 371 56.17 -34.59 10.20
C GLY A 371 55.79 -33.16 9.79
N CYS A 372 55.76 -32.90 8.49
CA CYS A 372 55.45 -31.56 7.94
C CYS A 372 53.94 -31.28 8.00
N ARG A 373 53.53 -30.20 8.65
CA ARG A 373 52.12 -29.82 8.84
C ARG A 373 51.89 -28.36 8.45
N LEU A 374 50.72 -28.07 7.88
CA LEU A 374 50.26 -26.70 7.67
C LEU A 374 49.85 -26.12 9.02
N ILE A 375 50.39 -24.96 9.37
CA ILE A 375 49.89 -24.21 10.53
C ILE A 375 49.06 -23.04 9.96
N PRO A 376 47.76 -22.94 10.29
CA PRO A 376 46.94 -21.81 9.86
C PRO A 376 47.56 -20.50 10.37
N PRO A 377 47.52 -19.40 9.58
CA PRO A 377 47.88 -18.11 10.11
C PRO A 377 46.95 -17.78 11.29
N SER A 378 47.55 -17.32 12.40
CA SER A 378 46.84 -16.85 13.60
C SER A 378 46.07 -15.58 13.35
#